data_AF-A0A1G9HQA7-F1
#
_entry.id   AF-A0A1G9HQA7-F1
#
_cell.length_a   1.000
_cell.length_b   1.000
_cell.length_c   1.000
_cell.angle_alpha   90.00
_cell.angle_beta   90.00
_cell.angle_gamma   90.00
#
_symmetry.space_group_name_H-M   'P 1'
#
loop_
_entity.id
_entity.type
_entity.pdbx_description
1 polymer ?
#
loop_
_entity_poly.entity_id
_entity_poly.type
_entity_poly.pdbx_seq_one_letter_code
_entity_poly.pdbx_strand_id
1 'polypeptide(L)'
;MSFVFMVLVSIFFSLFVFLDAISHMQRLAGSVAGLNGLGFAFQTMVNTLKRIFVVLFPPTLGFVSVYGSKFDVFASILLAHVAGAVSLVIFFLMRVAVFRFSYYTIKLYSEGGGVFNSIMEARNEFRGEGPALDLRLSLDKVNGKLVTWAVWVFFFYASSGFLVNIAALMWAEYSTVILQLTGVLNAFGTIALAFFLDPQITRIYESKNSAERVFHTLYVAQVINICFVSPIIYLILGFFVL
;
A
#
# COMPACT_ATOMS: atom_id res chain seq x y z
N MET A 1 9.86 11.53 24.66
CA MET A 1 8.96 10.39 24.39
C MET A 1 8.21 10.56 23.07
N SER A 2 7.67 11.74 22.77
CA SER A 2 6.99 12.03 21.49
C SER A 2 7.78 11.56 20.26
N PHE A 3 9.06 11.94 20.14
CA PHE A 3 9.92 11.59 19.00
C PHE A 3 9.95 10.07 18.67
N VAL A 4 10.00 9.20 19.68
CA VAL A 4 10.01 7.75 19.47
C VAL A 4 8.70 7.31 18.79
N PHE A 5 7.56 7.84 19.23
CA PHE A 5 6.27 7.57 18.62
C PHE A 5 6.18 8.13 17.20
N MET A 6 6.75 9.31 16.91
CA MET A 6 6.80 9.87 15.55
C MET A 6 7.54 8.94 14.58
N VAL A 7 8.68 8.40 15.04
CA VAL A 7 9.47 7.41 14.26
C VAL A 7 8.68 6.13 14.04
N LEU A 8 7.99 5.62 15.07
CA LEU A 8 7.15 4.42 14.95
C LEU A 8 5.98 4.60 13.98
N VAL A 9 5.28 5.74 14.02
CA VAL A 9 4.23 6.07 13.03
C VAL A 9 4.80 6.00 11.62
N SER A 10 5.99 6.59 11.42
CA SER A 10 6.65 6.62 10.12
C SER A 10 7.01 5.21 9.63
N ILE A 11 7.57 4.37 10.51
CA ILE A 11 7.92 2.97 10.20
C ILE A 11 6.68 2.14 9.86
N PHE A 12 5.62 2.23 10.67
CA PHE A 12 4.40 1.44 10.41
C PHE A 12 3.74 1.85 9.11
N PHE A 13 3.63 3.16 8.85
CA PHE A 13 3.06 3.63 7.59
C PHE A 13 3.93 3.27 6.38
N SER A 14 5.26 3.37 6.49
CA SER A 14 6.16 3.02 5.39
C SER A 14 6.14 1.51 5.08
N LEU A 15 6.09 0.66 6.12
CA LEU A 15 5.91 -0.80 5.96
C LEU A 15 4.56 -1.14 5.33
N PHE A 16 3.49 -0.45 5.74
CA PHE A 16 2.19 -0.58 5.11
C PHE A 16 2.26 -0.29 3.60
N VAL A 17 2.82 0.86 3.21
CA VAL A 17 2.95 1.28 1.81
C VAL A 17 3.81 0.29 1.02
N PHE A 18 4.91 -0.19 1.61
CA PHE A 18 5.80 -1.16 0.97
C PHE A 18 5.09 -2.50 0.70
N LEU A 19 4.38 -3.03 1.69
CA LEU A 19 3.63 -4.29 1.54
C LEU A 19 2.45 -4.14 0.57
N ASP A 20 1.82 -2.96 0.52
CA ASP A 20 0.77 -2.67 -0.46
C ASP A 20 1.31 -2.78 -1.89
N ALA A 21 2.48 -2.21 -2.16
CA ALA A 21 3.16 -2.33 -3.45
C ALA A 21 3.58 -3.78 -3.78
N ILE A 22 4.07 -4.54 -2.79
CA ILE A 22 4.37 -5.98 -2.95
C ILE A 22 3.12 -6.79 -3.31
N SER A 23 1.96 -6.43 -2.76
CA SER A 23 0.71 -7.16 -3.03
C SER A 23 0.36 -7.17 -4.53
N HIS A 24 0.64 -6.07 -5.24
CA HIS A 24 0.43 -5.96 -6.68
C HIS A 24 1.36 -6.89 -7.48
N MET A 25 2.59 -7.11 -7.00
CA MET A 25 3.54 -8.03 -7.63
C MET A 25 3.08 -9.48 -7.55
N GLN A 26 2.40 -9.89 -6.48
CA GLN A 26 1.85 -11.25 -6.36
C GLN A 26 0.87 -11.56 -7.49
N ARG A 27 -0.02 -10.61 -7.78
CA ARG A 27 -1.04 -10.78 -8.83
C ARG A 27 -0.44 -10.74 -10.23
N LEU A 28 0.54 -9.86 -10.45
CA LEU A 28 1.29 -9.82 -11.70
C LEU A 28 2.03 -11.15 -11.94
N ALA A 29 2.75 -11.64 -10.93
CA ALA A 29 3.48 -12.90 -10.99
C ALA A 29 2.56 -14.09 -11.25
N GLY A 30 1.41 -14.18 -10.57
CA GLY A 30 0.41 -15.22 -10.83
C GLY A 30 -0.16 -15.15 -12.24
N SER A 31 -0.38 -13.94 -12.78
CA SER A 31 -0.86 -13.76 -14.15
C SER A 31 0.16 -14.21 -15.19
N VAL A 32 1.44 -13.85 -15.02
CA VAL A 32 2.53 -14.28 -15.91
C VAL A 32 2.74 -15.80 -15.83
N ALA A 33 2.55 -16.40 -14.65
CA ALA A 33 2.62 -17.86 -14.47
C ALA A 33 1.39 -18.62 -15.01
N GLY A 34 0.32 -17.93 -15.44
CA GLY A 34 -0.95 -18.56 -15.79
C GLY A 34 -1.75 -19.09 -14.59
N LEU A 35 -1.33 -18.72 -13.37
CA LEU A 35 -1.86 -19.17 -12.08
C LEU A 35 -2.60 -18.02 -11.36
N ASN A 36 -3.57 -17.39 -12.05
CA ASN A 36 -4.28 -16.19 -11.56
C ASN A 36 -4.88 -16.37 -10.16
N GLY A 37 -5.50 -17.53 -9.89
CA GLY A 37 -6.11 -17.82 -8.59
C GLY A 37 -5.08 -17.85 -7.45
N LEU A 38 -3.91 -18.45 -7.68
CA LEU A 38 -2.82 -18.44 -6.71
C LEU A 38 -2.23 -17.04 -6.52
N GLY A 39 -2.04 -16.28 -7.61
CA GLY A 39 -1.61 -14.88 -7.53
C GLY A 39 -2.54 -14.03 -6.65
N PHE A 40 -3.85 -14.21 -6.78
CA PHE A 40 -4.84 -13.55 -5.92
C PHE A 40 -4.79 -14.03 -4.46
N ALA A 41 -4.59 -15.33 -4.22
CA ALA A 41 -4.44 -15.88 -2.88
C ALA A 41 -3.20 -15.29 -2.17
N PHE A 42 -2.04 -15.27 -2.84
CA PHE A 42 -0.82 -14.64 -2.32
C PHE A 42 -0.96 -13.12 -2.13
N GLN A 43 -1.64 -12.42 -3.04
CA GLN A 43 -2.00 -11.02 -2.82
C GLN A 43 -2.83 -10.86 -1.54
N THR A 44 -3.82 -11.73 -1.32
CA THR A 44 -4.68 -11.70 -0.12
C THR A 44 -3.87 -11.97 1.15
N MET A 45 -2.89 -12.88 1.12
CA MET A 45 -1.98 -13.12 2.23
C MET A 45 -1.18 -11.86 2.60
N VAL A 46 -0.55 -11.21 1.61
CA VAL A 46 0.18 -9.95 1.81
C VAL A 46 -0.76 -8.83 2.30
N ASN A 47 -1.96 -8.75 1.73
CA ASN A 47 -2.99 -7.80 2.15
C ASN A 47 -3.47 -8.03 3.58
N THR A 48 -3.44 -9.27 4.06
CA THR A 48 -3.79 -9.60 5.45
C THR A 48 -2.66 -9.21 6.39
N LEU A 49 -1.41 -9.50 6.01
CA LEU A 49 -0.23 -9.08 6.76
C LEU A 49 -0.15 -7.56 6.92
N LYS A 50 -0.35 -6.80 5.82
CA LYS A 50 -0.24 -5.33 5.88
C LYS A 50 -1.30 -4.67 6.75
N ARG A 51 -2.46 -5.29 6.98
CA ARG A 51 -3.55 -4.74 7.84
C ARG A 51 -3.08 -4.49 9.26
N ILE A 52 -2.13 -5.27 9.76
CA ILE A 52 -1.54 -5.07 11.09
C ILE A 52 -1.02 -3.63 11.22
N PHE A 53 -0.32 -3.14 10.20
CA PHE A 53 0.24 -1.79 10.21
C PHE A 53 -0.83 -0.70 10.13
N VAL A 54 -1.92 -0.91 9.38
CA VAL A 54 -3.08 0.00 9.33
C VAL A 54 -3.71 0.17 10.71
N VAL A 55 -3.75 -0.90 11.49
CA VAL A 55 -4.32 -0.88 12.85
C VAL A 55 -3.33 -0.26 13.84
N LEU A 56 -2.02 -0.40 13.63
CA LEU A 56 -0.99 0.08 14.58
C LEU A 56 -0.65 1.56 14.43
N PHE A 57 -0.58 2.11 13.21
CA PHE A 57 -0.13 3.50 13.04
C PHE A 57 -1.10 4.54 13.66
N PRO A 58 -2.44 4.41 13.58
CA PRO A 58 -3.35 5.42 14.13
C PRO A 58 -3.29 5.53 15.66
N PRO A 59 -3.31 4.42 16.46
CA PRO A 59 -3.08 4.50 17.91
C PRO A 59 -1.71 5.08 18.26
N THR A 60 -0.67 4.75 17.49
CA THR A 60 0.68 5.31 17.69
C THR A 60 0.69 6.82 17.49
N LEU A 61 -0.06 7.32 16.50
CA LEU A 61 -0.25 8.75 16.29
C LEU A 61 -1.06 9.40 17.42
N GLY A 62 -2.05 8.69 17.97
CA GLY A 62 -2.74 9.10 19.19
C GLY A 62 -1.81 9.24 20.40
N PHE A 63 -0.77 8.40 20.53
CA PHE A 63 0.25 8.60 21.55
C PHE A 63 1.09 9.88 21.32
N VAL A 64 1.35 10.25 20.06
CA VAL A 64 1.99 11.53 19.74
C VAL A 64 1.10 12.70 20.17
N SER A 65 -0.23 12.62 20.00
CA SER A 65 -1.13 13.70 20.42
C SER A 65 -1.24 13.85 21.93
N VAL A 66 -1.10 12.76 22.69
CA VAL A 66 -1.13 12.78 24.17
C VAL A 66 0.17 13.30 24.77
N TYR A 67 1.32 12.88 24.24
CA TYR A 67 2.64 13.19 24.82
C TYR A 67 3.42 14.29 24.09
N GLY A 68 2.87 14.82 23.01
CA GLY A 68 3.50 15.83 22.16
C GLY A 68 2.60 17.03 21.93
N SER A 69 3.12 17.99 21.19
CA SER A 69 2.38 19.16 20.72
C SER A 69 1.54 18.83 19.49
N LYS A 70 0.58 19.69 19.14
CA LYS A 70 -0.13 19.61 17.85
C LYS A 70 0.84 19.63 16.67
N PHE A 71 1.91 20.41 16.77
CA PHE A 71 2.98 20.44 15.77
C PHE A 71 3.65 19.07 15.60
N ASP A 72 3.90 18.35 16.68
CA ASP A 72 4.51 17.00 16.61
C ASP A 72 3.61 16.01 15.88
N VAL A 73 2.28 16.13 15.99
CA VAL A 73 1.34 15.30 15.22
C VAL A 73 1.46 15.59 13.73
N PHE A 74 1.41 16.86 13.33
CA PHE A 74 1.57 17.24 11.91
C PHE A 74 2.94 16.84 11.36
N ALA A 75 4.02 17.06 12.12
CA ALA A 75 5.36 16.63 11.76
C ALA A 75 5.43 15.09 11.59
N SER A 76 4.76 14.33 12.44
CA SER A 76 4.68 12.86 12.31
C SER A 76 3.98 12.43 11.04
N ILE A 77 2.89 13.10 10.66
CA ILE A 77 2.16 12.80 9.43
C ILE A 77 3.05 13.07 8.21
N LEU A 78 3.74 14.21 8.17
CA LEU A 78 4.65 14.55 7.08
C LEU A 78 5.83 13.57 7.00
N LEU A 79 6.46 13.27 8.13
CA LEU A 79 7.55 12.28 8.21
C LEU A 79 7.09 10.90 7.72
N ALA A 80 5.88 10.48 8.08
CA ALA A 80 5.32 9.23 7.61
C ALA A 80 5.15 9.20 6.09
N HIS A 81 4.68 10.30 5.48
CA HIS A 81 4.56 10.38 4.01
C HIS A 81 5.91 10.39 3.31
N VAL A 82 6.92 11.08 3.87
CA VAL A 82 8.29 11.03 3.36
C VAL A 82 8.84 9.59 3.44
N ALA A 83 8.67 8.93 4.58
CA ALA A 83 9.08 7.53 4.75
C ALA A 83 8.33 6.58 3.79
N GLY A 84 7.02 6.79 3.59
CA GLY A 84 6.21 6.06 2.63
C GLY A 84 6.68 6.25 1.18
N ALA A 85 7.03 7.48 0.79
CA ALA A 85 7.59 7.78 -0.52
C ALA A 85 8.95 7.08 -0.72
N VAL A 86 9.82 7.10 0.31
CA VAL A 86 11.08 6.35 0.30
C VAL A 86 10.82 4.84 0.14
N SER A 87 9.84 4.29 0.84
CA SER A 87 9.43 2.89 0.68
C SER A 87 8.98 2.55 -0.75
N LEU A 88 8.25 3.44 -1.43
CA LEU A 88 7.90 3.25 -2.84
C LEU A 88 9.13 3.26 -3.76
N VAL A 89 10.09 4.16 -3.50
CA VAL A 89 11.36 4.19 -4.25
C VAL A 89 12.15 2.90 -4.04
N ILE A 90 12.30 2.44 -2.79
CA ILE A 90 12.97 1.18 -2.46
C ILE A 90 12.28 0.01 -3.17
N PHE A 91 10.95 -0.06 -3.09
CA PHE A 91 10.18 -1.07 -3.81
C PHE A 91 10.44 -1.02 -5.32
N PHE A 92 10.43 0.18 -5.91
CA PHE A 92 10.67 0.34 -7.35
C PHE A 92 12.07 -0.13 -7.75
N LEU A 93 13.10 0.16 -6.95
CA LEU A 93 14.45 -0.35 -7.18
C LEU A 93 14.50 -1.88 -7.09
N MET A 94 13.74 -2.47 -6.16
CA MET A 94 13.67 -3.91 -5.93
C MET A 94 12.64 -4.65 -6.81
N ARG A 95 11.87 -3.94 -7.66
CA ARG A 95 10.67 -4.47 -8.32
C ARG A 95 10.90 -5.77 -9.09
N VAL A 96 12.04 -5.90 -9.78
CA VAL A 96 12.39 -7.10 -10.55
C VAL A 96 12.66 -8.28 -9.62
N ALA A 97 13.37 -8.04 -8.51
CA ALA A 97 13.65 -9.07 -7.51
C ALA A 97 12.35 -9.52 -6.80
N VAL A 98 11.49 -8.57 -6.44
CA VAL A 98 10.18 -8.86 -5.83
C VAL A 98 9.29 -9.65 -6.79
N PHE A 99 9.23 -9.25 -8.06
CA PHE A 99 8.47 -9.97 -9.09
C PHE A 99 8.98 -11.42 -9.24
N ARG A 100 10.29 -11.61 -9.43
CA ARG A 100 10.88 -12.95 -9.57
C ARG A 100 10.63 -13.80 -8.34
N PHE A 101 10.86 -13.25 -7.14
CA PHE A 101 10.58 -13.95 -5.89
C PHE A 101 9.11 -14.41 -5.80
N SER A 102 8.18 -13.52 -6.15
CA SER A 102 6.75 -13.82 -6.16
C SER A 102 6.40 -14.91 -7.18
N TYR A 103 6.99 -14.83 -8.38
CA TYR A 103 6.80 -15.82 -9.45
C TYR A 103 7.25 -17.22 -9.03
N TYR A 104 8.48 -17.36 -8.52
CA TYR A 104 9.00 -18.64 -8.07
C TYR A 104 8.23 -19.19 -6.87
N THR A 105 7.86 -18.33 -5.91
CA THR A 105 7.04 -18.74 -4.76
C THR A 105 5.71 -19.36 -5.22
N ILE A 106 5.01 -18.69 -6.14
CA ILE A 106 3.73 -19.16 -6.67
C ILE A 106 3.89 -20.47 -7.45
N LYS A 107 4.94 -20.55 -8.28
CA LYS A 107 5.22 -21.74 -9.09
C LYS A 107 5.54 -22.97 -8.23
N LEU A 108 6.48 -22.84 -7.30
CA LEU A 108 6.85 -23.93 -6.38
C LEU A 108 5.67 -24.37 -5.50
N TYR A 109 4.82 -23.42 -5.09
CA TYR A 109 3.59 -23.75 -4.37
C TYR A 109 2.60 -24.55 -5.24
N SER A 110 2.48 -24.20 -6.52
CA SER A 110 1.60 -24.92 -7.46
C SER A 110 2.05 -26.35 -7.75
N GLU A 111 3.33 -26.64 -7.58
CA GLU A 111 3.93 -27.98 -7.75
C GLU A 111 3.73 -28.90 -6.53
N GLY A 112 2.99 -28.43 -5.51
CA GLY A 112 2.64 -29.20 -4.32
C GLY A 112 3.48 -28.87 -3.07
N GLY A 113 4.34 -27.86 -3.14
CA GLY A 113 5.09 -27.36 -1.99
C GLY A 113 4.18 -26.68 -0.94
N GLY A 114 4.50 -26.83 0.34
CA GLY A 114 3.86 -26.02 1.39
C GLY A 114 4.31 -24.56 1.30
N VAL A 115 3.43 -23.60 1.67
CA VAL A 115 3.67 -22.15 1.54
C VAL A 115 5.04 -21.72 2.11
N PHE A 116 5.40 -22.19 3.30
CA PHE A 116 6.68 -21.86 3.93
C PHE A 116 7.88 -22.39 3.16
N ASN A 117 7.81 -23.63 2.65
CA ASN A 117 8.89 -24.23 1.89
C ASN A 117 9.07 -23.50 0.56
N SER A 118 7.98 -23.20 -0.14
CA SER A 118 8.01 -22.44 -1.40
C SER A 118 8.63 -21.05 -1.24
N ILE A 119 8.35 -20.35 -0.13
CA ILE A 119 8.97 -19.04 0.19
C ILE A 119 10.48 -19.19 0.44
N MET A 120 10.88 -20.21 1.20
CA MET A 120 12.29 -20.44 1.53
C MET A 120 13.11 -20.86 0.31
N GLU A 121 12.57 -21.73 -0.53
CA GLU A 121 13.22 -22.22 -1.75
C GLU A 121 13.29 -21.13 -2.84
N ALA A 122 12.23 -20.32 -2.99
CA ALA A 122 12.21 -19.20 -3.92
C ALA A 122 13.34 -18.19 -3.66
N ARG A 123 13.87 -18.11 -2.42
CA ARG A 123 15.04 -17.28 -2.06
C ARG A 123 16.29 -17.65 -2.86
N ASN A 124 16.47 -18.92 -3.18
CA ASN A 124 17.64 -19.39 -3.92
C ASN A 124 17.44 -19.22 -5.42
N GLU A 125 16.22 -19.43 -5.92
CA GLU A 125 15.92 -19.39 -7.35
C GLU A 125 15.78 -17.97 -7.94
N PHE A 126 15.32 -16.98 -7.16
CA PHE A 126 15.11 -15.63 -7.71
C PHE A 126 16.39 -14.94 -8.22
N ARG A 127 17.56 -15.43 -7.78
CA ARG A 127 18.89 -14.93 -8.20
C ARG A 127 19.31 -15.42 -9.59
N GLY A 128 18.62 -16.41 -10.14
CA GLY A 128 18.88 -16.95 -11.49
C GLY A 128 18.26 -16.13 -12.62
N GLU A 129 18.35 -16.68 -13.84
CA GLU A 129 17.64 -16.16 -15.02
C GLU A 129 16.14 -16.46 -14.90
N GLY A 130 15.39 -15.47 -14.40
CA GLY A 130 13.93 -15.53 -14.28
C GLY A 130 13.21 -15.04 -15.54
N PRO A 131 11.86 -15.16 -15.57
CA PRO A 131 11.05 -14.68 -16.69
C PRO A 131 11.37 -13.22 -17.01
N ALA A 132 11.62 -12.95 -18.30
CA ALA A 132 11.86 -11.62 -18.81
C ALA A 132 10.52 -10.87 -18.86
N LEU A 133 10.36 -9.88 -17.97
CA LEU A 133 9.24 -8.95 -17.97
C LEU A 133 9.79 -7.52 -17.96
N ASP A 134 9.33 -6.68 -18.89
CA ASP A 134 9.78 -5.30 -18.94
C ASP A 134 9.01 -4.45 -17.93
N LEU A 135 9.56 -4.37 -16.73
CA LEU A 135 9.03 -3.54 -15.64
C LEU A 135 9.55 -2.10 -15.69
N ARG A 136 10.11 -1.62 -16.80
CA ARG A 136 10.48 -0.20 -16.95
C ARG A 136 9.22 0.64 -16.96
N LEU A 137 9.22 1.70 -16.15
CA LEU A 137 8.08 2.60 -16.08
C LEU A 137 7.88 3.29 -17.43
N SER A 138 6.73 3.06 -18.07
CA SER A 138 6.29 3.78 -19.26
C SER A 138 4.96 4.43 -18.97
N LEU A 139 4.91 5.76 -19.06
CA LEU A 139 3.69 6.54 -18.84
C LEU A 139 2.65 6.28 -19.94
N ASP A 140 3.09 5.91 -21.14
CA ASP A 140 2.21 5.56 -22.26
C ASP A 140 1.38 4.29 -21.99
N LYS A 141 1.89 3.43 -21.09
CA LYS A 141 1.19 2.22 -20.65
C LYS A 141 0.21 2.49 -19.50
N VAL A 142 0.06 3.72 -19.01
CA VAL A 142 -0.79 4.04 -17.84
C VAL A 142 -2.23 4.34 -18.25
N ASN A 143 -3.20 3.70 -17.59
CA ASN A 143 -4.62 4.01 -17.79
C ASN A 143 -5.07 5.12 -16.83
N GLY A 144 -5.19 6.35 -17.31
CA GLY A 144 -5.55 7.52 -16.48
C GLY A 144 -6.86 7.37 -15.70
N LYS A 145 -7.90 6.78 -16.30
CA LYS A 145 -9.19 6.55 -15.59
C LYS A 145 -9.02 5.61 -14.40
N LEU A 146 -8.23 4.54 -14.59
CA LEU A 146 -7.94 3.58 -13.53
C LEU A 146 -7.01 4.18 -12.46
N VAL A 147 -6.07 5.07 -12.84
CA VAL A 147 -5.26 5.84 -11.89
C VAL A 147 -6.16 6.67 -10.97
N THR A 148 -7.12 7.44 -11.52
CA THR A 148 -7.99 8.29 -10.71
C THR A 148 -8.75 7.49 -9.66
N TRP A 149 -9.37 6.37 -10.06
CA TRP A 149 -10.07 5.50 -9.11
C TRP A 149 -9.13 4.88 -8.08
N ALA A 150 -7.96 4.40 -8.51
CA ALA A 150 -6.97 3.80 -7.62
C ALA A 150 -6.45 4.81 -6.59
N VAL A 151 -6.17 6.05 -6.98
CA VAL A 151 -5.75 7.13 -6.07
C VAL A 151 -6.78 7.34 -4.95
N TRP A 152 -8.06 7.45 -5.31
CA TRP A 152 -9.14 7.61 -4.33
C TRP A 152 -9.27 6.41 -3.40
N VAL A 153 -9.17 5.19 -3.94
CA VAL A 153 -9.21 3.97 -3.13
C VAL A 153 -8.04 3.94 -2.16
N PHE A 154 -6.82 4.22 -2.62
CA PHE A 154 -5.62 4.26 -1.77
C PHE A 154 -5.70 5.36 -0.70
N PHE A 155 -6.30 6.51 -1.01
CA PHE A 155 -6.55 7.55 -0.01
C PHE A 155 -7.42 7.02 1.13
N PHE A 156 -8.61 6.49 0.82
CA PHE A 156 -9.53 5.99 1.86
C PHE A 156 -8.98 4.78 2.59
N TYR A 157 -8.28 3.90 1.88
CA TYR A 157 -7.75 2.67 2.44
C TYR A 157 -6.54 2.90 3.36
N ALA A 158 -5.66 3.83 3.01
CA ALA A 158 -4.39 4.04 3.69
C ALA A 158 -4.32 5.37 4.43
N SER A 159 -4.41 6.48 3.69
CA SER A 159 -4.06 7.80 4.20
C SER A 159 -5.14 8.40 5.08
N SER A 160 -6.42 8.05 4.85
CA SER A 160 -7.57 8.62 5.59
C SER A 160 -7.49 8.46 7.11
N GLY A 161 -6.73 7.48 7.62
CA GLY A 161 -6.45 7.37 9.06
C GLY A 161 -5.78 8.61 9.65
N PHE A 162 -4.91 9.28 8.88
CA PHE A 162 -4.32 10.55 9.29
C PHE A 162 -5.34 11.68 9.30
N LEU A 163 -6.26 11.71 8.32
CA LEU A 163 -7.35 12.69 8.28
C LEU A 163 -8.23 12.60 9.54
N VAL A 164 -8.58 11.38 9.93
CA VAL A 164 -9.40 11.14 11.13
C VAL A 164 -8.67 11.58 12.40
N ASN A 165 -7.36 11.36 12.49
CA ASN A 165 -6.57 11.83 13.61
C ASN A 165 -6.48 13.36 13.68
N ILE A 166 -6.34 14.04 12.54
CA ILE A 166 -6.40 15.52 12.48
C ILE A 166 -7.78 16.01 12.94
N ALA A 167 -8.86 15.39 12.47
CA ALA A 167 -10.22 15.74 12.91
C ALA A 167 -10.41 15.52 14.41
N ALA A 168 -9.87 14.44 14.98
CA ALA A 168 -9.92 14.18 16.42
C ALA A 168 -9.18 15.24 17.24
N LEU A 169 -8.11 15.85 16.70
CA LEU A 169 -7.43 16.98 17.32
C LEU A 169 -8.24 18.27 17.30
N MET A 170 -9.01 18.50 16.24
CA MET A 170 -9.86 19.70 16.11
C MET A 170 -11.04 19.66 17.08
N TRP A 171 -11.64 18.48 17.26
CA TRP A 171 -12.80 18.26 18.13
C TRP A 171 -12.46 17.27 19.24
N ALA A 172 -11.60 17.69 20.17
CA ALA A 172 -11.09 16.85 21.25
C ALA A 172 -12.21 16.22 22.11
N GLU A 173 -13.31 16.93 22.32
CA GLU A 173 -14.49 16.46 23.08
C GLU A 173 -15.15 15.21 22.45
N TYR A 174 -15.08 15.08 21.12
CA TYR A 174 -15.66 13.97 20.37
C TYR A 174 -14.58 13.01 19.83
N SER A 175 -13.33 13.15 20.27
CA SER A 175 -12.16 12.43 19.74
C SER A 175 -12.36 10.92 19.70
N THR A 176 -12.91 10.31 20.75
CA THR A 176 -13.17 8.87 20.81
C THR A 176 -14.11 8.42 19.69
N VAL A 177 -15.19 9.17 19.41
CA VAL A 177 -16.15 8.85 18.35
C VAL A 177 -15.52 9.07 16.99
N ILE A 178 -14.80 10.18 16.81
CA ILE A 178 -14.11 10.50 15.56
C ILE A 178 -13.08 9.42 15.21
N LEU A 179 -12.29 8.96 16.17
CA LEU A 179 -11.27 7.93 15.94
C LEU A 179 -11.86 6.60 15.44
N GLN A 180 -13.10 6.24 15.83
CA GLN A 180 -13.79 5.06 15.29
C GLN A 180 -14.08 5.17 13.78
N LEU A 181 -14.17 6.40 13.24
CA LEU A 181 -14.31 6.62 11.80
C LEU A 181 -13.09 6.11 11.01
N THR A 182 -11.93 5.91 11.64
CA THR A 182 -10.77 5.28 11.00
C THR A 182 -11.12 3.89 10.47
N GLY A 183 -11.83 3.10 11.28
CA GLY A 183 -12.31 1.77 10.88
C GLY A 183 -13.35 1.86 9.76
N VAL A 184 -14.27 2.82 9.85
CA VAL A 184 -15.31 3.06 8.84
C VAL A 184 -14.69 3.44 7.49
N LEU A 185 -13.75 4.39 7.46
CA LEU A 185 -13.09 4.83 6.22
C LEU A 185 -12.21 3.73 5.63
N ASN A 186 -11.50 2.97 6.46
CA ASN A 186 -10.73 1.82 5.97
C ASN A 186 -11.64 0.72 5.40
N ALA A 187 -12.77 0.43 6.05
CA ALA A 187 -13.77 -0.52 5.54
C ALA A 187 -14.35 -0.05 4.21
N PHE A 188 -14.68 1.25 4.10
CA PHE A 188 -15.11 1.86 2.84
C PHE A 188 -14.05 1.72 1.74
N GLY A 189 -12.79 2.03 2.03
CA GLY A 189 -11.67 1.83 1.11
C GLY A 189 -11.51 0.36 0.69
N THR A 190 -11.71 -0.57 1.61
CA THR A 190 -11.66 -2.02 1.33
C THR A 190 -12.79 -2.47 0.41
N ILE A 191 -14.02 -1.97 0.64
CA ILE A 191 -15.17 -2.24 -0.23
C ILE A 191 -14.91 -1.65 -1.62
N ALA A 192 -14.41 -0.41 -1.68
CA ALA A 192 -14.08 0.26 -2.94
C ALA A 192 -13.00 -0.52 -3.72
N LEU A 193 -11.97 -1.00 -3.03
CA LEU A 193 -10.95 -1.87 -3.59
C LEU A 193 -11.56 -3.18 -4.13
N ALA A 194 -12.35 -3.89 -3.34
CA ALA A 194 -12.85 -5.22 -3.68
C ALA A 194 -13.93 -5.22 -4.77
N PHE A 195 -14.83 -4.22 -4.76
CA PHE A 195 -15.99 -4.18 -5.68
C PHE A 195 -15.77 -3.31 -6.91
N PHE A 196 -14.87 -2.32 -6.85
CA PHE A 196 -14.65 -1.41 -7.99
C PHE A 196 -13.28 -1.61 -8.63
N LEU A 197 -12.22 -1.61 -7.84
CA LEU A 197 -10.87 -1.65 -8.39
C LEU A 197 -10.45 -3.07 -8.80
N ASP A 198 -10.66 -4.06 -7.93
CA ASP A 198 -10.27 -5.45 -8.16
C ASP A 198 -10.94 -6.07 -9.41
N PRO A 199 -12.24 -5.88 -9.69
CA PRO A 199 -12.85 -6.42 -10.90
C PRO A 199 -12.29 -5.78 -12.18
N GLN A 200 -11.97 -4.49 -12.14
CA GLN A 200 -11.32 -3.80 -13.27
C GLN A 200 -9.91 -4.34 -13.49
N ILE A 201 -9.15 -4.54 -12.41
CA ILE A 201 -7.82 -5.15 -12.45
C ILE A 201 -7.89 -6.57 -13.04
N THR A 202 -8.81 -7.42 -12.59
CA THR A 202 -8.95 -8.80 -13.09
C THR A 202 -9.21 -8.83 -14.60
N ARG A 203 -10.15 -8.02 -15.09
CA ARG A 203 -10.48 -7.96 -16.52
C ARG A 203 -9.26 -7.61 -17.38
N ILE A 204 -8.39 -6.73 -16.87
CA ILE A 204 -7.17 -6.33 -17.59
C ILE A 204 -6.15 -7.48 -17.57
N TYR A 205 -5.97 -8.19 -16.46
CA TYR A 205 -5.09 -9.36 -16.40
C TYR A 205 -5.54 -10.51 -17.31
N GLU A 206 -6.85 -10.74 -17.44
CA GLU A 206 -7.40 -11.77 -18.32
C GLU A 206 -7.23 -11.43 -19.82
N SER A 207 -7.04 -10.15 -20.18
CA SER A 207 -6.82 -9.71 -21.57
C SER A 207 -5.44 -10.07 -22.17
N LYS A 208 -4.61 -10.82 -21.43
CA LYS A 208 -3.29 -11.40 -21.80
C LYS A 208 -2.15 -10.45 -22.22
N ASN A 209 -2.44 -9.25 -22.73
CA ASN A 209 -1.41 -8.30 -23.22
C ASN A 209 -1.23 -7.05 -22.33
N SER A 210 -1.77 -7.04 -21.11
CA SER A 210 -1.91 -5.81 -20.32
C SER A 210 -1.47 -5.91 -18.85
N ALA A 211 -0.82 -7.00 -18.45
CA ALA A 211 -0.43 -7.23 -17.05
C ALA A 211 0.54 -6.15 -16.53
N GLU A 212 1.53 -5.75 -17.34
CA GLU A 212 2.45 -4.64 -17.04
C GLU A 212 1.73 -3.30 -16.87
N ARG A 213 0.71 -3.05 -17.71
CA ARG A 213 -0.10 -1.82 -17.67
C ARG A 213 -0.82 -1.68 -16.32
N VAL A 214 -1.30 -2.78 -15.73
CA VAL A 214 -1.90 -2.75 -14.39
C VAL A 214 -0.86 -2.33 -13.35
N PHE A 215 0.33 -2.94 -13.38
CA PHE A 215 1.40 -2.59 -12.46
C PHE A 215 1.75 -1.10 -12.54
N HIS A 216 2.02 -0.57 -13.73
CA HIS A 216 2.34 0.84 -13.90
C HIS A 216 1.22 1.75 -13.39
N THR A 217 -0.03 1.41 -13.70
CA THR A 217 -1.20 2.19 -13.27
C THR A 217 -1.33 2.23 -11.75
N LEU A 218 -1.23 1.08 -11.08
CA LEU A 218 -1.37 1.00 -9.62
C LEU A 218 -0.18 1.66 -8.90
N TYR A 219 1.03 1.45 -9.39
CA TYR A 219 2.22 2.09 -8.82
C TYR A 219 2.17 3.62 -8.97
N VAL A 220 1.79 4.13 -10.15
CA VAL A 220 1.60 5.58 -10.37
C VAL A 220 0.51 6.12 -9.45
N ALA A 221 -0.59 5.40 -9.27
CA ALA A 221 -1.65 5.81 -8.36
C ALA A 221 -1.18 5.86 -6.89
N GLN A 222 -0.37 4.90 -6.44
CA GLN A 222 0.24 4.93 -5.11
C GLN A 222 1.18 6.14 -4.95
N VAL A 223 2.03 6.42 -5.94
CA VAL A 223 2.92 7.58 -5.92
C VAL A 223 2.12 8.89 -5.88
N ILE A 224 1.08 9.02 -6.72
CA ILE A 224 0.23 10.21 -6.73
C ILE A 224 -0.45 10.40 -5.37
N ASN A 225 -0.98 9.33 -4.79
CA ASN A 225 -1.64 9.40 -3.49
C ASN A 225 -0.68 9.80 -2.37
N ILE A 226 0.44 9.07 -2.22
CA ILE A 226 1.37 9.23 -1.10
C ILE A 226 2.21 10.51 -1.21
N CYS A 227 2.64 10.90 -2.42
CA CYS A 227 3.52 12.05 -2.59
C CYS A 227 2.77 13.37 -2.81
N PHE A 228 1.53 13.34 -3.30
CA PHE A 228 0.82 14.56 -3.69
C PHE A 228 -0.54 14.68 -3.00
N VAL A 229 -1.50 13.81 -3.30
CA VAL A 229 -2.90 13.99 -2.88
C VAL A 229 -3.02 14.04 -1.35
N SER A 230 -2.49 13.03 -0.65
CA SER A 230 -2.60 12.97 0.80
C SER A 230 -1.84 14.11 1.49
N PRO A 231 -0.56 14.38 1.19
CA PRO A 231 0.15 15.51 1.77
C PRO A 231 -0.52 16.86 1.53
N ILE A 232 -1.02 17.12 0.31
CA ILE A 232 -1.70 18.37 -0.01
C ILE A 232 -2.95 18.55 0.86
N ILE A 233 -3.77 17.50 1.00
CA ILE A 233 -4.95 17.53 1.87
C ILE A 233 -4.55 17.86 3.31
N TYR A 234 -3.49 17.25 3.84
CA TYR A 234 -3.04 17.50 5.22
C TYR A 234 -2.39 18.86 5.42
N LEU A 235 -1.69 19.40 4.41
CA LEU A 235 -1.13 20.74 4.46
C LEU A 235 -2.24 21.80 4.49
N ILE A 236 -3.26 21.63 3.65
CA ILE A 236 -4.45 22.51 3.64
C ILE A 236 -5.11 22.47 5.02
N LEU A 237 -5.39 21.27 5.55
CA LEU A 237 -6.01 21.14 6.87
C LEU A 237 -5.11 21.64 8.00
N GLY A 238 -3.80 21.41 7.92
CA GLY A 238 -2.84 21.90 8.90
C GLY A 238 -2.81 23.42 8.98
N PHE A 239 -2.96 24.12 7.85
CA PHE A 239 -3.07 25.57 7.81
C PHE A 239 -4.33 26.10 8.52
N PHE A 240 -5.42 25.33 8.57
CA PHE A 240 -6.64 25.71 9.29
C PHE A 240 -6.62 25.36 10.78
N VAL A 241 -5.69 24.50 11.22
CA VAL A 241 -5.68 23.93 12.58
C VAL A 241 -4.55 24.48 13.46
N LEU A 242 -3.41 24.84 12.84
CA LEU A 242 -2.27 25.52 13.49
C LEU A 242 -2.52 27.02 13.57
#